data_AF-A0A0V0ZFE2-F1
#
_entry.id   AF-A0A0V0ZFE2-F1
#
_cell.length_a   1.000
_cell.length_b   1.000
_cell.length_c   1.000
_cell.angle_alpha   90.00
_cell.angle_beta   90.00
_cell.angle_gamma   90.00
#
_symmetry.space_group_name_H-M   'P 1'
#
loop_
_entity.id
_entity.type
_entity.pdbx_description
1 polymer ?
#
loop_
_entity_poly.entity_id
_entity_poly.type
_entity_poly.pdbx_seq_one_letter_code
_entity_poly.pdbx_strand_id
1 'polypeptide(L)'
;MLLLLAFFHVVSSRFLHVPDEAINEIAYTLQLVDENAAGPNDAIFYYQDHIKKGSNAQYRFIPCISKSYQKKPTVLALLHLMEEFEPQIGRREIESPRKLKRIDNFMTEVIKTKVMNVTYQFLKKLNCSETDSMETFKQWLKKLWFTTFPRRKRTVDSSAFEHVFIGELEGKKVKGLHNWIRFAYLESKGKLDYIGFISERQDSVATISFKWSNVTKPVGGMLLGSSPEFDMAIFTLCYLFRPGGKPCRFYYKGCEVTVVSYYIQRNGQNFMSTAYPKAGDICLTPKTHLLHDYRIPQAEADVKKENDTVPIYGNCSVD
;
A
#
# COMPACT_ATOMS: atom_id res chain seq x y z
N MET A 1 -25.66 -42.49 -18.71
CA MET A 1 -25.77 -41.03 -18.67
C MET A 1 -25.59 -40.61 -17.21
N LEU A 2 -24.34 -40.48 -16.76
CA LEU A 2 -24.00 -40.21 -15.36
C LEU A 2 -23.67 -38.72 -15.18
N LEU A 3 -24.33 -38.15 -14.18
CA LEU A 3 -24.18 -36.80 -13.65
C LEU A 3 -22.89 -36.64 -12.84
N LEU A 4 -22.44 -35.38 -12.76
CA LEU A 4 -21.60 -34.74 -11.72
C LEU A 4 -20.08 -34.96 -11.80
N LEU A 5 -19.34 -33.85 -12.01
CA LEU A 5 -18.66 -33.10 -10.93
C LEU A 5 -17.85 -31.95 -11.56
N ALA A 6 -18.44 -30.76 -11.60
CA ALA A 6 -17.67 -29.53 -11.66
C ALA A 6 -17.13 -29.27 -10.25
N PHE A 7 -15.84 -29.49 -9.98
CA PHE A 7 -15.26 -29.09 -8.71
C PHE A 7 -13.73 -28.95 -8.73
N PHE A 8 -13.31 -27.80 -8.19
CA PHE A 8 -11.99 -27.41 -7.69
C PHE A 8 -10.89 -27.02 -8.70
N HIS A 9 -10.90 -25.74 -9.12
CA HIS A 9 -9.64 -24.98 -9.08
C HIS A 9 -9.41 -24.58 -7.63
N VAL A 10 -8.69 -25.43 -6.90
CA VAL A 10 -8.11 -25.06 -5.61
C VAL A 10 -7.18 -23.89 -5.89
N VAL A 11 -7.52 -22.68 -5.42
CA VAL A 11 -6.49 -21.65 -5.24
C VAL A 11 -5.68 -22.09 -4.02
N SER A 12 -4.82 -23.08 -4.24
CA SER A 12 -3.84 -23.50 -3.26
C SER A 12 -2.74 -22.48 -3.35
N SER A 13 -2.78 -21.48 -2.47
CA SER A 13 -1.58 -20.71 -2.19
C SER A 13 -0.59 -21.67 -1.54
N ARG A 14 0.20 -22.39 -2.35
CA ARG A 14 1.39 -23.04 -1.85
C ARG A 14 2.28 -21.93 -1.32
N PHE A 15 2.38 -21.86 0.00
CA PHE A 15 3.34 -20.97 0.64
C PHE A 15 4.73 -21.42 0.24
N LEU A 16 5.55 -20.48 -0.23
CA LEU A 16 6.86 -20.78 -0.77
C LEU A 16 7.90 -20.57 0.32
N HIS A 17 8.81 -21.53 0.46
CA HIS A 17 9.95 -21.38 1.34
C HIS A 17 11.07 -20.65 0.58
N VAL A 18 11.21 -19.36 0.85
CA VAL A 18 12.24 -18.49 0.28
C VAL A 18 13.13 -17.98 1.42
N PRO A 19 14.47 -18.06 1.33
CA PRO A 19 15.37 -17.56 2.37
C PRO A 19 15.33 -16.03 2.46
N ASP A 20 15.65 -15.47 3.62
CA ASP A 20 15.58 -14.01 3.87
C ASP A 20 16.52 -13.21 2.95
N GLU A 21 17.65 -13.78 2.54
CA GLU A 21 18.58 -13.18 1.57
C GLU A 21 17.89 -12.93 0.21
N ALA A 22 17.20 -13.95 -0.33
CA ALA A 22 16.47 -13.80 -1.59
C ALA A 22 15.30 -12.80 -1.47
N ILE A 23 14.69 -12.65 -0.29
CA ILE A 23 13.66 -11.62 -0.04
C ILE A 23 14.29 -10.22 -0.07
N ASN A 24 15.48 -10.05 0.51
CA ASN A 24 16.22 -8.79 0.44
C ASN A 24 16.64 -8.45 -0.99
N GLU A 25 17.18 -9.42 -1.74
CA GLU A 25 17.59 -9.23 -3.13
C GLU A 25 16.43 -8.82 -4.03
N ILE A 26 15.29 -9.50 -3.94
CA ILE A 26 14.12 -9.14 -4.74
C ILE A 26 13.57 -7.78 -4.32
N ALA A 27 13.48 -7.48 -3.01
CA ALA A 27 13.03 -6.17 -2.54
C ALA A 27 13.95 -5.03 -3.02
N TYR A 28 15.26 -5.25 -3.03
CA TYR A 28 16.24 -4.30 -3.56
C TYR A 28 16.07 -4.13 -5.08
N THR A 29 15.95 -5.23 -5.82
CA THR A 29 15.74 -5.20 -7.27
C THR A 29 14.47 -4.44 -7.64
N LEU A 30 13.36 -4.68 -6.92
CA LEU A 30 12.10 -3.98 -7.13
C LEU A 30 12.25 -2.46 -6.91
N GLN A 31 13.04 -2.03 -5.92
CA GLN A 31 13.30 -0.60 -5.68
C GLN A 31 14.06 0.05 -6.85
N LEU A 32 15.07 -0.64 -7.39
CA LEU A 32 15.86 -0.13 -8.51
C LEU A 32 15.05 0.06 -9.79
N VAL A 33 13.99 -0.72 -9.98
CA VAL A 33 13.14 -0.67 -11.18
C VAL A 33 11.80 0.04 -10.96
N ASP A 34 11.60 0.64 -9.78
CA ASP A 34 10.37 1.36 -9.44
C ASP A 34 10.32 2.76 -10.06
N GLU A 35 10.09 2.80 -11.38
CA GLU A 35 10.04 4.05 -12.16
C GLU A 35 8.91 5.00 -11.74
N ASN A 36 7.89 4.48 -11.05
CA ASN A 36 6.78 5.25 -10.53
C ASN A 36 6.89 5.57 -9.03
N ALA A 37 8.02 5.29 -8.39
CA ALA A 37 8.32 5.81 -7.05
C ALA A 37 8.30 7.35 -7.05
N ALA A 38 7.99 7.95 -5.90
CA ALA A 38 8.10 9.40 -5.71
C ALA A 38 9.57 9.79 -5.57
N GLY A 39 10.04 10.70 -6.42
CA GLY A 39 11.34 11.34 -6.27
C GLY A 39 11.33 12.46 -5.23
N PRO A 40 12.48 13.12 -5.00
CA PRO A 40 12.62 14.20 -4.00
C PRO A 40 11.65 15.38 -4.21
N ASN A 41 11.28 15.66 -5.46
CA ASN A 41 10.38 16.77 -5.82
C ASN A 41 8.93 16.30 -6.05
N ASP A 42 8.61 15.04 -5.73
CA ASP A 42 7.27 14.49 -5.97
C ASP A 42 6.40 14.51 -4.72
N ALA A 43 6.98 14.46 -3.52
CA ALA A 43 6.25 14.49 -2.25
C ALA A 43 7.16 14.98 -1.12
N ILE A 44 6.55 15.58 -0.09
CA ILE A 44 7.22 15.96 1.16
C ILE A 44 6.58 15.18 2.30
N PHE A 45 7.39 14.63 3.21
CA PHE A 45 6.93 13.93 4.42
C PHE A 45 7.27 14.76 5.65
N TYR A 46 6.29 15.52 6.15
CA TYR A 46 6.47 16.46 7.25
C TYR A 46 6.08 15.85 8.61
N TYR A 47 7.05 15.19 9.25
CA TYR A 47 6.87 14.44 10.49
C TYR A 47 6.37 15.27 11.67
N GLN A 48 6.72 16.56 11.76
CA GLN A 48 6.32 17.45 12.87
C GLN A 48 6.73 16.85 14.24
N ASP A 49 5.81 16.89 15.21
CA ASP A 49 6.04 16.41 16.58
C ASP A 49 5.69 14.92 16.74
N HIS A 50 6.36 14.30 17.71
CA HIS A 50 5.99 12.98 18.20
C HIS A 50 4.57 13.02 18.79
N ILE A 51 3.83 11.91 18.73
CA ILE A 51 2.44 11.83 19.22
C ILE A 51 2.30 12.40 20.65
N LYS A 52 1.35 13.32 20.83
CA LYS A 52 0.98 13.93 22.12
C LYS A 52 -0.49 13.64 22.40
N LYS A 53 -0.82 13.32 23.66
CA LYS A 53 -2.19 13.00 24.05
C LYS A 53 -3.06 14.27 23.96
N GLY A 54 -4.13 14.21 23.16
CA GLY A 54 -5.14 15.27 23.10
C GLY A 54 -4.86 16.41 22.11
N SER A 55 -3.74 16.38 21.40
CA SER A 55 -3.41 17.37 20.36
C SER A 55 -3.16 16.68 19.01
N ASN A 56 -3.70 17.25 17.95
CA ASN A 56 -3.37 16.86 16.58
C ASN A 56 -2.17 17.69 16.10
N ALA A 57 -1.50 17.21 15.04
CA ALA A 57 -0.42 17.96 14.41
C ALA A 57 -0.97 19.23 13.74
N GLN A 58 -0.18 20.31 13.74
CA GLN A 58 -0.61 21.60 13.21
C GLN A 58 -0.75 21.58 11.68
N TYR A 59 0.10 20.83 10.99
CA TYR A 59 0.19 20.77 9.53
C TYR A 59 -0.17 19.37 9.02
N ARG A 60 -0.37 19.25 7.71
CA ARG A 60 -0.52 17.94 7.04
C ARG A 60 0.80 17.17 7.11
N PHE A 61 0.72 15.85 7.23
CA PHE A 61 1.93 15.01 7.14
C PHE A 61 2.45 14.95 5.70
N ILE A 62 1.56 14.94 4.70
CA ILE A 62 1.93 14.99 3.27
C ILE A 62 1.30 16.25 2.67
N PRO A 63 1.95 17.42 2.81
CA PRO A 63 1.37 18.69 2.36
C PRO A 63 1.21 18.76 0.84
N CYS A 64 2.04 18.06 0.07
CA CYS A 64 2.00 18.06 -1.39
C CYS A 64 2.30 16.68 -2.00
N ILE A 65 1.66 16.41 -3.14
CA ILE A 65 2.15 15.47 -4.15
C ILE A 65 2.16 16.19 -5.51
N SER A 66 3.29 16.14 -6.23
CA SER A 66 3.48 16.95 -7.44
C SER A 66 2.48 16.60 -8.55
N LYS A 67 2.15 17.55 -9.42
CA LYS A 67 1.27 17.29 -10.57
C LYS A 67 1.88 16.29 -11.55
N SER A 68 3.21 16.27 -11.70
CA SER A 68 3.92 15.29 -12.52
C SER A 68 3.78 13.89 -11.92
N TYR A 69 3.92 13.75 -10.60
CA TYR A 69 3.75 12.48 -9.90
C TYR A 69 2.33 11.92 -10.08
N GLN A 70 1.31 12.76 -9.91
CA GLN A 70 -0.09 12.36 -10.07
C GLN A 70 -0.42 11.86 -11.50
N LYS A 71 0.33 12.32 -12.51
CA LYS A 71 0.15 11.91 -13.92
C LYS A 71 0.87 10.61 -14.25
N LYS A 72 1.70 10.06 -13.36
CA LYS A 72 2.30 8.74 -13.57
C LYS A 72 1.19 7.69 -13.74
N PRO A 73 1.28 6.76 -14.70
CA PRO A 73 0.12 5.96 -15.12
C PRO A 73 -0.55 5.16 -13.98
N THR A 74 0.25 4.49 -13.14
CA THR A 74 -0.26 3.69 -12.03
C THR A 74 -0.81 4.55 -10.89
N VAL A 75 -0.19 5.70 -10.62
CA VAL A 75 -0.66 6.69 -9.64
C VAL A 75 -2.00 7.27 -10.07
N LEU A 76 -2.13 7.71 -11.32
CA LEU A 76 -3.38 8.25 -11.86
C LEU A 76 -4.50 7.21 -11.83
N ALA A 77 -4.19 5.97 -12.26
CA ALA A 77 -5.16 4.88 -12.23
C ALA A 77 -5.61 4.56 -10.80
N LEU A 78 -4.69 4.59 -9.83
CA LEU A 78 -5.01 4.40 -8.42
C LEU A 78 -5.89 5.54 -7.88
N LEU A 79 -5.55 6.81 -8.16
CA LEU A 79 -6.34 7.98 -7.73
C LEU A 79 -7.79 7.89 -8.21
N HIS A 80 -8.02 7.50 -9.46
CA HIS A 80 -9.36 7.22 -9.96
C HIS A 80 -10.00 6.02 -9.24
N LEU A 81 -9.28 4.92 -9.08
CA LEU A 81 -9.83 3.71 -8.45
C LEU A 81 -10.28 3.95 -6.99
N MET A 82 -9.55 4.76 -6.22
CA MET A 82 -9.88 5.07 -4.81
C MET A 82 -11.25 5.74 -4.61
N GLU A 83 -11.82 6.37 -5.64
CA GLU A 83 -13.13 7.04 -5.57
C GLU A 83 -14.31 6.05 -5.57
N GLU A 84 -14.08 4.79 -5.92
CA GLU A 84 -15.13 3.81 -6.18
C GLU A 84 -15.44 2.89 -4.98
N PHE A 85 -14.77 3.06 -3.84
CA PHE A 85 -14.92 2.18 -2.67
C PHE A 85 -15.79 2.82 -1.57
N GLU A 86 -16.65 2.02 -0.95
CA GLU A 86 -17.40 2.42 0.26
C GLU A 86 -16.55 2.12 1.51
N PRO A 87 -16.08 3.15 2.23
CA PRO A 87 -15.18 2.93 3.36
C PRO A 87 -15.79 2.21 4.57
N GLN A 88 -17.12 2.05 4.67
CA GLN A 88 -17.78 1.46 5.84
C GLN A 88 -17.93 -0.07 5.77
N ILE A 89 -17.25 -0.80 6.67
CA ILE A 89 -17.44 -2.25 6.82
C ILE A 89 -18.89 -2.58 7.18
N GLY A 90 -19.42 -3.65 6.60
CA GLY A 90 -20.80 -4.10 6.79
C GLY A 90 -21.82 -3.45 5.86
N ARG A 91 -21.43 -2.43 5.08
CA ARG A 91 -22.19 -2.02 3.90
C ARG A 91 -21.75 -2.90 2.74
N ARG A 92 -22.73 -3.40 1.97
CA ARG A 92 -22.43 -4.28 0.84
C ARG A 92 -21.68 -3.48 -0.22
N GLU A 93 -20.54 -4.00 -0.65
CA GLU A 93 -19.79 -3.42 -1.74
C GLU A 93 -20.54 -3.59 -3.06
N ILE A 94 -20.64 -2.51 -3.84
CA ILE A 94 -21.33 -2.51 -5.12
C ILE A 94 -20.29 -2.66 -6.23
N GLU A 95 -20.26 -3.83 -6.85
CA GLU A 95 -19.45 -4.09 -8.05
C GLU A 95 -20.09 -3.45 -9.29
N SER A 96 -20.05 -2.11 -9.35
CA SER A 96 -20.58 -1.37 -10.49
C SER A 96 -19.71 -1.58 -11.74
N PRO A 97 -20.27 -1.49 -12.97
CA PRO A 97 -19.47 -1.56 -14.19
C PRO A 97 -18.33 -0.53 -14.23
N ARG A 98 -18.55 0.64 -13.63
CA ARG A 98 -17.52 1.70 -13.52
C ARG A 98 -16.38 1.28 -12.60
N LYS A 99 -16.68 0.70 -11.43
CA LYS A 99 -15.67 0.16 -10.51
C LYS A 99 -14.85 -0.95 -11.18
N LEU A 100 -15.51 -1.90 -11.82
CA LEU A 100 -14.84 -2.99 -12.55
C LEU A 100 -13.91 -2.45 -13.64
N LYS A 101 -14.36 -1.47 -14.43
CA LYS A 101 -13.53 -0.80 -15.43
C LYS A 101 -12.31 -0.08 -14.83
N ARG A 102 -12.47 0.58 -13.67
CA ARG A 102 -11.35 1.25 -12.97
C ARG A 102 -10.37 0.23 -12.38
N ILE A 103 -10.84 -0.91 -11.87
CA ILE A 103 -9.98 -2.03 -11.45
C ILE A 103 -9.20 -2.56 -12.65
N ASP A 104 -9.85 -2.82 -13.78
CA ASP A 104 -9.20 -3.32 -14.99
C ASP A 104 -8.16 -2.35 -15.54
N ASN A 105 -8.45 -1.04 -15.53
CA ASN A 105 -7.50 -0.01 -15.92
C ASN A 105 -6.29 0.00 -14.98
N PHE A 106 -6.51 -0.02 -13.66
CA PHE A 106 -5.43 -0.06 -12.68
C PHE A 106 -4.54 -1.30 -12.85
N MET A 107 -5.12 -2.49 -12.97
CA MET A 107 -4.36 -3.72 -13.21
C MET A 107 -3.62 -3.72 -14.55
N THR A 108 -4.18 -3.06 -15.57
CA THR A 108 -3.54 -2.91 -16.88
C THR A 108 -2.32 -1.99 -16.82
N GLU A 109 -2.37 -0.91 -16.03
CA GLU A 109 -1.20 -0.05 -15.83
C GLU A 109 -0.16 -0.73 -14.94
N VAL A 110 -0.57 -1.39 -13.84
CA VAL A 110 0.34 -2.08 -12.92
C VAL A 110 1.13 -3.17 -13.63
N ILE A 111 0.50 -4.01 -14.45
CA ILE A 111 1.19 -5.15 -15.09
C ILE A 111 2.24 -4.75 -16.13
N LYS A 112 2.14 -3.53 -16.70
CA LYS A 112 3.10 -3.01 -17.69
C LYS A 112 4.45 -2.61 -17.07
N THR A 113 4.49 -2.46 -15.75
CA THR A 113 5.64 -1.90 -15.04
C THR A 113 6.81 -2.88 -14.97
N LYS A 114 8.02 -2.34 -14.88
CA LYS A 114 9.22 -3.17 -14.66
C LYS A 114 9.16 -3.93 -13.33
N VAL A 115 8.59 -3.30 -12.29
CA VAL A 115 8.35 -3.92 -10.96
C VAL A 115 7.53 -5.20 -11.11
N MET A 116 6.41 -5.17 -11.86
CA MET A 116 5.59 -6.37 -12.07
C MET A 116 6.26 -7.40 -12.96
N ASN A 117 7.02 -6.99 -13.98
CA ASN A 117 7.78 -7.94 -14.78
C ASN A 117 8.84 -8.67 -13.92
N VAL A 118 9.60 -7.95 -13.09
CA VAL A 118 10.56 -8.56 -12.16
C VAL A 118 9.87 -9.51 -11.18
N THR A 119 8.72 -9.11 -10.63
CA THR A 119 7.91 -9.94 -9.73
C THR A 119 7.44 -11.23 -10.43
N TYR A 120 6.92 -11.12 -11.65
CA TYR A 120 6.50 -12.25 -12.48
C TYR A 120 7.67 -13.20 -12.75
N GLN A 121 8.83 -12.70 -13.17
CA GLN A 121 10.00 -13.53 -13.45
C GLN A 121 10.52 -14.22 -12.19
N PHE A 122 10.48 -13.54 -11.04
CA PHE A 122 10.88 -14.13 -9.77
C PHE A 122 9.98 -15.29 -9.37
N LEU A 123 8.65 -15.09 -9.41
CA LEU A 123 7.68 -16.15 -9.13
C LEU A 123 7.74 -17.29 -10.16
N LYS A 124 8.04 -16.98 -11.42
CA LYS A 124 8.24 -17.98 -12.47
C LYS A 124 9.44 -18.89 -12.20
N LYS A 125 10.55 -18.33 -11.72
CA LYS A 125 11.72 -19.11 -11.28
C LYS A 125 11.41 -20.03 -10.09
N LEU A 126 10.42 -19.66 -9.27
CA LEU A 126 9.93 -20.47 -8.16
C LEU A 126 8.86 -21.49 -8.58
N ASN A 127 8.61 -21.64 -9.89
CA ASN A 127 7.59 -22.53 -10.46
C ASN A 127 6.17 -22.26 -9.95
N CYS A 128 5.82 -20.99 -9.73
CA CYS A 128 4.44 -20.60 -9.43
C CYS A 128 3.53 -20.90 -10.63
N SER A 129 2.46 -21.67 -10.40
CA SER A 129 1.46 -22.02 -11.42
C SER A 129 0.82 -20.82 -12.11
N GLU A 130 0.79 -19.67 -11.45
CA GLU A 130 0.13 -18.47 -11.94
C GLU A 130 1.02 -17.64 -12.86
N THR A 131 2.17 -18.18 -13.25
CA THR A 131 3.18 -17.51 -14.10
C THR A 131 3.33 -18.15 -15.50
N ASP A 132 2.31 -18.87 -15.96
CA ASP A 132 2.26 -19.44 -17.32
C ASP A 132 2.34 -18.34 -18.40
N SER A 133 1.60 -17.26 -18.19
CA SER A 133 1.60 -16.07 -19.04
C SER A 133 1.43 -14.80 -18.21
N MET A 134 1.78 -13.64 -18.77
CA MET A 134 1.55 -12.37 -18.09
C MET A 134 0.05 -12.10 -17.86
N GLU A 135 -0.83 -12.59 -18.74
CA GLU A 135 -2.27 -12.46 -18.57
C GLU A 135 -2.77 -13.35 -17.42
N THR A 136 -2.31 -14.60 -17.33
CA THR A 136 -2.60 -15.48 -16.20
C THR A 136 -2.16 -14.83 -14.88
N PHE A 137 -0.96 -14.26 -14.85
CA PHE A 137 -0.42 -13.57 -13.69
C PHE A 137 -1.26 -12.33 -13.31
N LYS A 138 -1.66 -11.52 -14.29
CA LYS A 138 -2.55 -10.37 -14.10
C LYS A 138 -3.89 -10.80 -13.50
N GLN A 139 -4.52 -11.84 -14.04
CA GLN A 139 -5.81 -12.33 -13.56
C GLN A 139 -5.69 -12.91 -12.15
N TRP A 140 -4.61 -13.61 -11.85
CA TRP A 140 -4.33 -14.10 -10.50
C TRP A 140 -4.12 -12.94 -9.51
N LEU A 141 -3.29 -11.94 -9.84
CA LEU A 141 -3.11 -10.75 -9.00
C LEU A 141 -4.44 -10.03 -8.78
N LYS A 142 -5.22 -9.82 -9.85
CA LYS A 142 -6.55 -9.21 -9.76
C LYS A 142 -7.44 -9.99 -8.80
N LYS A 143 -7.46 -11.32 -8.90
CA LYS A 143 -8.22 -12.19 -7.98
C LYS A 143 -7.71 -12.08 -6.55
N LEU A 144 -6.39 -12.13 -6.33
CA LEU A 144 -5.78 -12.03 -5.00
C LEU A 144 -6.16 -10.72 -4.29
N TRP A 145 -6.12 -9.61 -5.03
CA TRP A 145 -6.29 -8.27 -4.46
C TRP A 145 -7.75 -7.81 -4.40
N PHE A 146 -8.57 -8.14 -5.40
CA PHE A 146 -9.91 -7.58 -5.56
C PHE A 146 -11.06 -8.56 -5.31
N THR A 147 -10.81 -9.87 -5.11
CA THR A 147 -11.91 -10.77 -4.75
C THR A 147 -12.46 -10.37 -3.40
N THR A 148 -13.77 -10.12 -3.37
CA THR A 148 -14.46 -9.75 -2.14
C THR A 148 -14.76 -10.97 -1.27
N PHE A 149 -14.65 -10.82 0.04
CA PHE A 149 -14.94 -11.85 1.02
C PHE A 149 -15.58 -11.23 2.28
N PRO A 150 -16.34 -12.01 3.07
CA PRO A 150 -16.95 -11.49 4.28
C PRO A 150 -15.94 -11.40 5.42
N ARG A 151 -15.65 -10.19 5.90
CA ARG A 151 -14.84 -9.99 7.12
C ARG A 151 -15.62 -10.36 8.37
N ARG A 152 -16.92 -10.06 8.40
CA ARG A 152 -17.84 -10.42 9.50
C ARG A 152 -19.08 -11.13 8.99
N LYS A 153 -19.51 -12.16 9.71
CA LYS A 153 -20.75 -12.92 9.44
C LYS A 153 -20.83 -13.32 7.95
N ARG A 154 -21.94 -13.00 7.26
CA ARG A 154 -22.24 -13.42 5.88
C ARG A 154 -22.13 -12.29 4.84
N THR A 155 -21.87 -11.04 5.24
CA THR A 155 -21.85 -9.91 4.30
C THR A 155 -20.51 -9.85 3.59
N VAL A 156 -20.52 -10.03 2.28
CA VAL A 156 -19.34 -9.83 1.42
C VAL A 156 -19.10 -8.34 1.27
N ASP A 157 -18.10 -7.82 1.97
CA ASP A 157 -17.93 -6.38 2.22
C ASP A 157 -16.48 -5.90 2.18
N SER A 158 -15.53 -6.75 1.76
CA SER A 158 -14.13 -6.36 1.78
C SER A 158 -13.28 -7.13 0.80
N SER A 159 -12.18 -6.53 0.36
CA SER A 159 -11.09 -7.18 -0.38
C SER A 159 -9.73 -6.88 0.26
N ALA A 160 -8.66 -7.55 -0.20
CA ALA A 160 -7.31 -7.25 0.26
C ALA A 160 -6.90 -5.83 -0.14
N PHE A 161 -7.24 -5.42 -1.36
CA PHE A 161 -6.95 -4.09 -1.90
C PHE A 161 -7.65 -3.01 -1.10
N GLU A 162 -8.95 -3.17 -0.85
CA GLU A 162 -9.72 -2.22 -0.05
C GLU A 162 -9.12 -2.02 1.33
N HIS A 163 -8.79 -3.10 2.03
CA HIS A 163 -8.18 -2.99 3.34
C HIS A 163 -6.79 -2.33 3.27
N VAL A 164 -5.88 -2.84 2.45
CA VAL A 164 -4.49 -2.39 2.46
C VAL A 164 -4.35 -0.99 1.86
N PHE A 165 -4.90 -0.75 0.67
CA PHE A 165 -4.74 0.51 -0.05
C PHE A 165 -5.77 1.57 0.36
N ILE A 166 -7.05 1.22 0.48
CA ILE A 166 -8.12 2.21 0.65
C ILE A 166 -8.36 2.58 2.11
N GLY A 167 -8.31 1.57 2.98
CA GLY A 167 -8.75 1.68 4.37
C GLY A 167 -10.23 1.38 4.55
N GLU A 168 -10.58 0.95 5.76
CA GLU A 168 -11.93 0.60 6.16
C GLU A 168 -12.29 1.18 7.54
N LEU A 169 -13.56 1.51 7.75
CA LEU A 169 -14.13 1.94 9.02
C LEU A 169 -14.95 0.81 9.62
N GLU A 170 -14.54 0.34 10.80
CA GLU A 170 -15.24 -0.68 11.58
C GLU A 170 -15.75 -0.06 12.89
N GLY A 171 -16.92 0.58 12.84
CA GLY A 171 -17.45 1.33 13.98
C GLY A 171 -16.54 2.49 14.35
N LYS A 172 -15.89 2.42 15.52
CA LYS A 172 -14.91 3.43 15.99
C LYS A 172 -13.46 3.01 15.77
N LYS A 173 -13.18 2.20 14.75
CA LYS A 173 -11.83 1.75 14.41
C LYS A 173 -11.55 1.98 12.93
N VAL A 174 -10.42 2.60 12.62
CA VAL A 174 -9.83 2.55 11.28
C VAL A 174 -9.07 1.23 11.15
N LYS A 175 -9.35 0.49 10.09
CA LYS A 175 -8.67 -0.75 9.70
C LYS A 175 -7.96 -0.52 8.37
N GLY A 176 -6.83 -1.18 8.16
CA GLY A 176 -6.13 -1.01 6.90
C GLY A 176 -5.60 0.40 6.71
N LEU A 177 -5.64 0.96 5.49
CA LEU A 177 -5.10 2.29 5.13
C LEU A 177 -3.59 2.35 5.39
N HIS A 178 -2.84 1.65 4.56
CA HIS A 178 -1.38 1.49 4.63
C HIS A 178 -0.65 2.02 3.40
N ASN A 179 -1.37 2.70 2.50
CA ASN A 179 -0.81 3.32 1.31
C ASN A 179 -0.71 4.85 1.48
N TRP A 180 0.48 5.39 1.27
CA TRP A 180 0.78 6.81 1.49
C TRP A 180 0.09 7.73 0.48
N ILE A 181 -0.13 7.26 -0.76
CA ILE A 181 -0.87 8.00 -1.80
C ILE A 181 -2.33 8.18 -1.37
N ARG A 182 -2.95 7.13 -0.82
CA ARG A 182 -4.31 7.21 -0.26
C ARG A 182 -4.37 8.18 0.90
N PHE A 183 -3.38 8.13 1.78
CA PHE A 183 -3.27 9.03 2.91
C PHE A 183 -3.21 10.49 2.45
N ALA A 184 -2.30 10.82 1.53
CA ALA A 184 -2.15 12.16 0.95
C ALA A 184 -3.45 12.63 0.26
N TYR A 185 -4.11 11.75 -0.49
CA TYR A 185 -5.41 12.03 -1.10
C TYR A 185 -6.44 12.42 -0.04
N LEU A 186 -6.54 11.68 1.07
CA LEU A 186 -7.51 11.98 2.13
C LEU A 186 -7.19 13.27 2.91
N GLU A 187 -5.92 13.55 3.21
CA GLU A 187 -5.50 14.82 3.82
C GLU A 187 -5.86 16.01 2.92
N SER A 188 -5.63 15.86 1.61
CA SER A 188 -5.94 16.93 0.65
C SER A 188 -7.43 17.24 0.55
N LYS A 189 -8.29 16.27 0.86
CA LYS A 189 -9.75 16.41 0.88
C LYS A 189 -10.28 16.82 2.25
N GLY A 190 -9.41 17.11 3.23
CA GLY A 190 -9.81 17.44 4.59
C GLY A 190 -10.50 16.28 5.33
N LYS A 191 -10.34 15.04 4.84
CA LYS A 191 -11.00 13.85 5.41
C LYS A 191 -10.13 13.11 6.42
N LEU A 192 -8.84 13.39 6.42
CA LEU A 192 -7.84 12.79 7.31
C LEU A 192 -7.05 13.89 8.01
N ASP A 193 -6.82 13.70 9.30
CA ASP A 193 -6.08 14.62 10.14
C ASP A 193 -4.93 13.89 10.86
N TYR A 194 -3.70 14.29 10.54
CA TYR A 194 -2.49 13.74 11.14
C TYR A 194 -2.36 14.16 12.62
N ILE A 195 -1.99 13.21 13.48
CA ILE A 195 -1.81 13.46 14.92
C ILE A 195 -0.32 13.68 15.26
N GLY A 196 0.56 12.86 14.71
CA GLY A 196 1.99 12.86 15.04
C GLY A 196 2.65 11.53 14.73
N PHE A 197 3.98 11.49 14.81
CA PHE A 197 4.75 10.29 14.52
C PHE A 197 5.05 9.49 15.79
N ILE A 198 5.27 8.20 15.60
CA ILE A 198 5.71 7.25 16.62
C ILE A 198 7.15 6.84 16.36
N SER A 199 7.51 6.63 15.10
CA SER A 199 8.90 6.41 14.71
C SER A 199 9.16 6.94 13.30
N GLU A 200 10.33 7.55 13.14
CA GLU A 200 10.87 8.02 11.88
C GLU A 200 12.00 7.09 11.40
N ARG A 201 12.05 6.82 10.10
CA ARG A 201 13.04 5.94 9.46
C ARG A 201 13.46 6.49 8.10
N GLN A 202 14.03 7.70 8.04
CA GLN A 202 14.56 8.30 6.80
C GLN A 202 13.58 8.23 5.61
N ASP A 203 12.31 8.53 5.84
CA ASP A 203 11.26 8.46 4.82
C ASP A 203 11.16 7.10 4.08
N SER A 204 11.58 6.01 4.75
CA SER A 204 11.34 4.64 4.29
C SER A 204 9.95 4.16 4.70
N VAL A 205 9.65 4.22 6.00
CA VAL A 205 8.38 3.78 6.59
C VAL A 205 7.90 4.81 7.60
N ALA A 206 6.70 5.32 7.39
CA ALA A 206 6.00 6.09 8.41
C ALA A 206 5.40 5.13 9.42
N THR A 207 5.62 5.39 10.71
CA THR A 207 4.78 4.83 11.79
C THR A 207 4.12 5.99 12.51
N ILE A 208 2.85 6.21 12.21
CA ILE A 208 2.13 7.45 12.55
C ILE A 208 0.75 7.17 13.17
N SER A 209 0.22 8.18 13.86
CA SER A 209 -1.18 8.22 14.32
C SER A 209 -1.97 9.27 13.55
N PHE A 210 -3.24 8.99 13.25
CA PHE A 210 -4.10 9.92 12.53
C PHE A 210 -5.59 9.66 12.78
N LYS A 211 -6.44 10.63 12.43
CA LYS A 211 -7.91 10.48 12.40
C LYS A 211 -8.39 10.42 10.96
N TRP A 212 -9.27 9.47 10.67
CA TRP A 212 -10.01 9.44 9.39
C TRP A 212 -11.50 9.41 9.71
N SER A 213 -12.26 10.37 9.16
CA SER A 213 -13.69 10.54 9.49
C SER A 213 -13.96 10.59 11.00
N ASN A 214 -13.15 11.36 11.73
CA ASN A 214 -13.17 11.50 13.21
C ASN A 214 -12.87 10.23 14.01
N VAL A 215 -12.43 9.15 13.37
CA VAL A 215 -12.03 7.91 14.03
C VAL A 215 -10.50 7.82 14.09
N THR A 216 -9.95 7.61 15.28
CA THR A 216 -8.49 7.52 15.47
C THR A 216 -7.95 6.16 15.04
N LYS A 217 -6.93 6.16 14.19
CA LYS A 217 -6.00 5.05 13.99
C LYS A 217 -4.77 5.31 14.86
N PRO A 218 -4.58 4.58 15.97
CA PRO A 218 -3.50 4.88 16.92
C PRO A 218 -2.11 4.57 16.34
N VAL A 219 -2.01 3.58 15.44
CA VAL A 219 -0.76 3.21 14.77
C VAL A 219 -1.07 2.80 13.33
N GLY A 220 -0.44 3.46 12.37
CA GLY A 220 -0.48 3.14 10.95
C GLY A 220 0.92 3.13 10.36
N GLY A 221 1.26 2.02 9.71
CA GLY A 221 2.48 1.86 8.91
C GLY A 221 2.21 2.09 7.43
N MET A 222 3.10 2.79 6.72
CA MET A 222 3.08 2.92 5.26
C MET A 222 4.51 3.01 4.69
N LEU A 223 4.76 2.39 3.54
CA LEU A 223 5.99 2.60 2.78
C LEU A 223 5.90 4.00 2.15
N LEU A 224 6.88 4.86 2.41
CA LEU A 224 6.83 6.25 1.97
C LEU A 224 7.52 6.40 0.61
N GLY A 225 6.81 7.00 -0.35
CA GLY A 225 7.30 7.26 -1.70
C GLY A 225 7.37 6.03 -2.61
N SER A 226 6.84 4.88 -2.20
CA SER A 226 6.67 3.70 -3.07
C SER A 226 5.61 3.94 -4.14
N SER A 227 5.72 3.27 -5.28
CA SER A 227 4.62 3.24 -6.25
C SER A 227 3.50 2.26 -5.84
N PRO A 228 2.29 2.37 -6.44
CA PRO A 228 1.23 1.39 -6.24
C PRO A 228 1.65 -0.06 -6.55
N GLU A 229 2.41 -0.25 -7.62
CA GLU A 229 2.92 -1.54 -8.05
C GLU A 229 4.02 -2.08 -7.13
N PHE A 230 4.86 -1.23 -6.53
CA PHE A 230 5.84 -1.67 -5.54
C PHE A 230 5.15 -2.21 -4.29
N ASP A 231 4.21 -1.45 -3.71
CA ASP A 231 3.39 -1.90 -2.57
C ASP A 231 2.71 -3.23 -2.91
N MET A 232 2.06 -3.32 -4.08
CA MET A 232 1.36 -4.52 -4.51
C MET A 232 2.30 -5.73 -4.67
N ALA A 233 3.48 -5.54 -5.28
CA ALA A 233 4.48 -6.59 -5.45
C ALA A 233 4.99 -7.11 -4.12
N ILE A 234 5.54 -6.23 -3.29
CA ILE A 234 6.24 -6.64 -2.07
C ILE A 234 5.28 -7.23 -1.05
N PHE A 235 4.06 -6.71 -0.94
CA PHE A 235 3.03 -7.28 -0.06
C PHE A 235 2.54 -8.65 -0.58
N THR A 236 2.43 -8.84 -1.89
CA THR A 236 2.11 -10.14 -2.49
C THR A 236 3.22 -11.17 -2.19
N LEU A 237 4.48 -10.81 -2.42
CA LEU A 237 5.63 -11.68 -2.15
C LEU A 237 5.70 -12.05 -0.66
N CYS A 238 5.57 -11.08 0.24
CA CYS A 238 5.57 -11.32 1.68
C CYS A 238 4.39 -12.19 2.13
N TYR A 239 3.21 -12.05 1.51
CA TYR A 239 2.09 -12.95 1.75
C TYR A 239 2.40 -14.39 1.33
N LEU A 240 3.03 -14.59 0.18
CA LEU A 240 3.40 -15.92 -0.29
C LEU A 240 4.51 -16.57 0.55
N PHE A 241 5.48 -15.79 1.03
CA PHE A 241 6.69 -16.30 1.68
C PHE A 241 6.58 -16.39 3.21
N ARG A 242 5.80 -15.49 3.81
CA ARG A 242 5.65 -15.34 5.26
C ARG A 242 4.18 -15.05 5.63
N PRO A 243 3.24 -15.96 5.28
CA PRO A 243 1.82 -15.79 5.59
C PRO A 243 1.54 -15.90 7.10
N GLY A 244 0.36 -15.45 7.51
CA GLY A 244 -0.21 -15.77 8.82
C GLY A 244 0.49 -15.08 9.99
N GLY A 245 1.00 -13.88 9.78
CA GLY A 245 1.66 -13.07 10.81
C GLY A 245 3.17 -13.29 10.93
N LYS A 246 3.76 -14.17 10.11
CA LYS A 246 5.22 -14.34 10.06
C LYS A 246 5.88 -13.05 9.55
N PRO A 247 7.00 -12.61 10.16
CA PRO A 247 7.68 -11.40 9.73
C PRO A 247 8.36 -11.63 8.37
N CYS A 248 8.05 -10.77 7.40
CA CYS A 248 8.77 -10.66 6.13
C CYS A 248 9.69 -9.44 6.19
N ARG A 249 10.99 -9.68 6.40
CA ARG A 249 11.98 -8.62 6.61
C ARG A 249 12.73 -8.33 5.32
N PHE A 250 12.91 -7.05 5.00
CA PHE A 250 13.77 -6.58 3.92
C PHE A 250 14.22 -5.15 4.16
N TYR A 251 15.23 -4.68 3.43
CA TYR A 251 15.62 -3.26 3.44
C TYR A 251 14.86 -2.45 2.38
N TYR A 252 14.29 -1.32 2.78
CA TYR A 252 13.67 -0.33 1.91
C TYR A 252 14.28 1.04 2.18
N LYS A 253 14.80 1.71 1.14
CA LYS A 253 15.52 3.00 1.27
C LYS A 253 16.56 3.00 2.40
N GLY A 254 17.33 1.91 2.51
CA GLY A 254 18.38 1.75 3.50
C GLY A 254 17.93 1.38 4.93
N CYS A 255 16.63 1.32 5.21
CA CYS A 255 16.10 0.93 6.52
C CYS A 255 15.41 -0.43 6.48
N GLU A 256 15.55 -1.21 7.56
CA GLU A 256 14.84 -2.47 7.75
C GLU A 256 13.34 -2.19 7.84
N VAL A 257 12.57 -2.97 7.09
CA VAL A 257 11.11 -2.99 7.10
C VAL A 257 10.66 -4.41 7.36
N THR A 258 9.67 -4.56 8.23
CA THR A 258 8.96 -5.81 8.41
C THR A 258 7.54 -5.69 7.87
N VAL A 259 7.23 -6.40 6.79
CA VAL A 259 5.85 -6.59 6.35
C VAL A 259 5.23 -7.77 7.09
N VAL A 260 4.03 -7.55 7.62
CA VAL A 260 3.22 -8.59 8.24
C VAL A 260 1.95 -8.75 7.44
N SER A 261 1.64 -9.99 7.02
CA SER A 261 0.43 -10.31 6.27
C SER A 261 -0.41 -11.38 6.98
N TYR A 262 -1.73 -11.28 6.83
CA TYR A 262 -2.66 -12.30 7.33
C TYR A 262 -3.66 -12.68 6.24
N TYR A 263 -4.20 -13.90 6.35
CA TYR A 263 -5.27 -14.37 5.50
C TYR A 263 -6.45 -14.85 6.34
N ILE A 264 -7.61 -14.93 5.69
CA ILE A 264 -8.83 -15.49 6.22
C ILE A 264 -9.22 -16.66 5.34
N GLN A 265 -9.61 -17.77 5.96
CA GLN A 265 -10.09 -18.95 5.24
C GLN A 265 -11.62 -18.90 5.10
N ARG A 266 -12.13 -19.11 3.88
CA ARG A 266 -13.56 -19.22 3.56
C ARG A 266 -13.76 -20.33 2.53
N ASN A 267 -14.66 -21.26 2.81
CA ASN A 267 -15.02 -22.37 1.91
C ASN A 267 -13.78 -23.11 1.35
N GLY A 268 -12.77 -23.36 2.19
CA GLY A 268 -11.53 -24.03 1.81
C GLY A 268 -10.51 -23.17 1.03
N GLN A 269 -10.82 -21.90 0.76
CA GLN A 269 -9.93 -20.95 0.08
C GLN A 269 -9.35 -19.92 1.05
N ASN A 270 -8.05 -19.60 0.87
CA ASN A 270 -7.39 -18.51 1.58
C ASN A 270 -7.57 -17.19 0.83
N PHE A 271 -7.97 -16.15 1.56
CA PHE A 271 -8.06 -14.77 1.08
C PHE A 271 -7.07 -13.93 1.87
N MET A 272 -6.15 -13.25 1.18
CA MET A 272 -5.29 -12.28 1.84
C MET A 272 -6.19 -11.20 2.47
N SER A 273 -6.10 -11.05 3.78
CA SER A 273 -6.97 -10.17 4.54
C SER A 273 -6.33 -8.81 4.84
N THR A 274 -5.00 -8.77 4.94
CA THR A 274 -4.21 -7.57 5.20
C THR A 274 -2.74 -7.86 4.93
N ALA A 275 -2.01 -6.81 4.59
CA ALA A 275 -0.56 -6.74 4.57
C ALA A 275 -0.18 -5.31 4.93
N TYR A 276 0.78 -5.12 5.82
CA TYR A 276 1.20 -3.78 6.21
C TYR A 276 2.67 -3.76 6.67
N PRO A 277 3.38 -2.65 6.40
CA PRO A 277 4.75 -2.48 6.83
C PRO A 277 4.82 -2.02 8.29
N LYS A 278 5.91 -2.38 8.95
CA LYS A 278 6.36 -1.86 10.24
C LYS A 278 7.81 -1.42 10.08
N ALA A 279 8.17 -0.32 10.72
CA ALA A 279 9.56 0.07 10.85
C ALA A 279 10.35 -1.02 11.61
N GLY A 280 11.49 -1.43 11.07
CA GLY A 280 12.51 -2.19 11.79
C GLY A 280 13.38 -1.26 12.64
N ASP A 281 14.38 -1.83 13.31
CA ASP A 281 15.25 -1.07 14.23
C ASP A 281 16.54 -0.59 13.57
N ILE A 282 16.89 -1.14 12.41
CA ILE A 282 18.18 -0.91 11.75
C ILE A 282 17.97 -0.05 10.52
N CYS A 283 18.64 1.10 10.46
CA CYS A 283 18.91 1.81 9.21
C CYS A 283 20.40 1.74 8.93
N LEU A 284 20.76 1.31 7.73
CA LEU A 284 22.14 1.29 7.28
C LEU A 284 22.60 2.76 7.17
N THR A 285 23.63 3.13 7.93
CA THR A 285 24.27 4.44 7.77
C THR A 285 24.87 4.55 6.37
N PRO A 286 24.93 5.74 5.74
CA PRO A 286 25.50 5.90 4.40
C PRO A 286 27.01 5.66 4.44
N LYS A 287 27.41 4.41 4.29
CA LYS A 287 28.71 4.02 3.76
C LYS A 287 28.37 3.15 2.55
N THR A 288 28.53 3.73 1.36
CA THR A 288 28.47 3.08 0.03
C THR A 288 27.12 2.77 -0.64
N HIS A 289 26.01 3.47 -0.34
CA HIS A 289 24.89 3.55 -1.29
C HIS A 289 24.49 5.02 -1.52
N LEU A 290 24.87 5.54 -2.69
CA LEU A 290 24.53 6.88 -3.17
C LEU A 290 23.04 6.96 -3.52
N LEU A 291 22.15 7.10 -2.54
CA LEU A 291 20.78 7.56 -2.77
C LEU A 291 20.32 8.47 -1.61
N HIS A 292 20.38 9.77 -1.90
CA HIS A 292 19.59 10.86 -1.33
C HIS A 292 19.63 11.08 0.20
N ASP A 293 20.69 11.76 0.65
CA ASP A 293 20.67 12.52 1.90
C ASP A 293 20.08 13.91 1.59
N TYR A 294 18.77 14.05 1.72
CA TYR A 294 18.08 15.35 1.61
C TYR A 294 17.11 15.49 2.79
N ARG A 295 17.61 15.99 3.92
CA ARG A 295 16.76 16.50 4.99
C ARG A 295 16.29 17.91 4.62
N ILE A 296 14.97 18.12 4.62
CA ILE A 296 14.37 19.44 4.46
C ILE A 296 14.58 20.24 5.76
N PRO A 297 15.13 21.46 5.70
CA PRO A 297 15.13 22.36 6.85
C PRO A 297 13.71 22.67 7.33
N GLN A 298 13.51 22.66 8.64
CA GLN A 298 12.22 22.78 9.35
C GLN A 298 11.43 24.10 9.07
N ALA A 299 11.95 24.99 8.24
CA ALA A 299 11.47 26.36 8.05
C ALA A 299 10.50 26.58 6.88
N GLU A 300 10.27 25.58 6.00
CA GLU A 300 9.49 25.78 4.76
C GLU A 300 8.12 25.07 4.73
N ALA A 301 7.66 24.50 5.84
CA ALA A 301 6.39 23.75 5.91
C ALA A 301 5.15 24.60 6.29
N ASP A 302 5.23 25.93 6.18
CA ASP A 302 4.24 26.88 6.72
C ASP A 302 2.95 27.03 5.88
N VAL A 303 2.23 25.93 5.63
CA VAL A 303 0.83 25.99 5.15
C VAL A 303 -0.12 25.76 6.32
N LYS A 304 -0.47 26.84 7.03
CA LYS A 304 -1.48 26.81 8.12
C LYS A 304 -2.80 26.22 7.62
N LYS A 305 -3.46 25.41 8.45
CA LYS A 305 -4.78 24.76 8.23
C LYS A 305 -5.98 25.73 8.13
N GLU A 306 -5.76 27.01 7.80
CA GLU A 306 -6.83 28.01 7.65
C GLU A 306 -6.99 28.39 6.17
N ASN A 307 -7.65 27.50 5.43
CA ASN A 307 -8.65 27.79 4.39
C ASN A 307 -8.94 26.51 3.59
N ASP A 308 -10.11 25.93 3.86
CA ASP A 308 -10.72 24.89 3.04
C ASP A 308 -10.88 25.40 1.60
N THR A 309 -9.95 25.01 0.73
CA THR A 309 -10.04 24.92 -0.75
C THR A 309 -8.67 24.83 -1.41
N VAL A 310 -7.54 24.82 -0.68
CA VAL A 310 -6.22 24.61 -1.31
C VAL A 310 -6.19 23.21 -1.95
N PRO A 311 -6.15 23.12 -3.28
CA PRO A 311 -6.11 21.83 -3.95
C PRO A 311 -4.75 21.15 -3.73
N ILE A 312 -4.61 19.90 -4.17
CA ILE A 312 -3.34 19.12 -4.20
C ILE A 312 -2.25 19.80 -5.08
N TYR A 313 -2.42 21.07 -5.42
CA TYR A 313 -1.65 21.79 -6.42
C TYR A 313 -0.74 22.79 -5.73
N GLY A 314 0.48 22.35 -5.42
CA GLY A 314 1.61 23.20 -5.08
C GLY A 314 2.86 22.70 -5.81
N ASN A 315 3.83 23.59 -6.04
CA ASN A 315 5.19 23.15 -6.31
C ASN A 315 5.67 22.39 -5.07
N CYS A 316 6.06 21.12 -5.21
CA CYS A 316 6.87 20.45 -4.20
C CYS A 316 8.33 20.93 -4.35
N SER A 317 8.52 22.25 -4.42
CA SER A 317 9.81 22.92 -4.47
C SER A 317 10.08 23.47 -3.08
N VAL A 318 11.27 23.14 -2.58
CA VAL A 318 11.94 23.79 -1.47
C VAL A 318 12.56 25.03 -2.13
N ASP A 319 11.94 26.21 -1.95
CA ASP A 319 12.53 27.47 -2.43
C ASP A 319 13.45 28.03 -1.35
#